data_AF-A0A482WZM2-F1
#
_entry.id   AF-A0A482WZM2-F1
#
_cell.length_a   1.000
_cell.length_b   1.000
_cell.length_c   1.000
_cell.angle_alpha   90.00
_cell.angle_beta   90.00
_cell.angle_gamma   90.00
#
_symmetry.space_group_name_H-M   'P 1'
#
loop_
_entity.id
_entity.type
_entity.pdbx_description
1 polymer ?
#
loop_
_entity_poly.entity_id
_entity_poly.type
_entity_poly.pdbx_seq_one_letter_code
_entity_poly.pdbx_strand_id
1 'polypeptide(L)' 'VELHVHLDGAIRHETIYDLMRKNKMKLPGDGSFEALSKALTVTEPKDLANFLKPFGIYIQAL' A
#
# COMPACT_ATOMS: atom_id res chain seq x y z
N VAL A 1 -8.13 20.93 -12.33
CA VAL A 1 -8.18 19.69 -13.14
C VAL A 1 -6.98 18.86 -12.75
N GLU A 2 -7.17 17.61 -12.35
CA GLU A 2 -6.07 16.65 -12.12
C GLU A 2 -5.82 15.90 -13.44
N LEU A 3 -4.57 15.95 -13.92
CA LEU A 3 -4.20 15.34 -15.22
C LEU A 3 -3.34 14.09 -15.06
N HIS A 4 -2.77 13.88 -13.88
CA HIS A 4 -1.84 12.78 -13.62
C HIS A 4 -2.08 12.26 -12.21
N VAL A 5 -2.71 11.09 -12.13
CA VAL A 5 -2.81 10.28 -10.92
C VAL A 5 -2.73 8.82 -11.33
N HIS A 6 -1.99 8.03 -10.57
CA HIS A 6 -1.91 6.59 -10.77
C HIS A 6 -3.02 5.93 -9.96
N LEU A 7 -3.94 5.23 -10.63
CA LEU A 7 -5.08 4.58 -9.97
C LEU A 7 -4.63 3.56 -8.92
N ASP A 8 -3.65 2.74 -9.27
CA ASP A 8 -3.01 1.77 -8.39
C ASP A 8 -2.29 2.44 -7.21
N GLY A 9 -1.78 3.66 -7.37
CA GLY A 9 -1.20 4.46 -6.29
C GLY A 9 -2.20 5.28 -5.45
N ALA A 10 -3.50 5.23 -5.75
CA ALA A 10 -4.53 6.07 -5.11
C ALA A 10 -5.63 5.26 -4.39
N ILE A 11 -5.36 3.98 -4.09
CA ILE A 11 -6.30 3.09 -3.42
C ILE A 11 -6.34 3.40 -1.93
N ARG A 12 -7.54 3.42 -1.34
CA ARG A 12 -7.72 3.57 0.10
C ARG A 12 -7.05 2.42 0.86
N HIS A 13 -6.32 2.74 1.92
CA HIS A 13 -5.61 1.73 2.72
C HIS A 13 -6.57 0.72 3.34
N GLU A 14 -7.78 1.13 3.72
CA GLU A 14 -8.82 0.23 4.27
C GLU A 14 -9.25 -0.81 3.25
N THR A 15 -9.38 -0.41 1.98
CA THR A 15 -9.71 -1.31 0.88
C THR A 15 -8.58 -2.31 0.63
N ILE A 16 -7.33 -1.87 0.70
CA ILE A 16 -6.17 -2.78 0.62
C ILE A 16 -6.20 -3.78 1.79
N TYR A 17 -6.43 -3.32 3.02
CA TYR A 17 -6.48 -4.16 4.21
C TYR A 17 -7.55 -5.25 4.10
N ASP A 18 -8.76 -4.86 3.69
CA ASP A 18 -9.88 -5.79 3.51
C ASP A 18 -9.60 -6.83 2.42
N LEU A 19 -9.02 -6.42 1.28
CA LEU A 19 -8.67 -7.33 0.18
C LEU A 19 -7.56 -8.30 0.59
N MET A 20 -6.49 -7.82 1.21
CA MET A 20 -5.42 -8.68 1.70
C MET A 20 -5.92 -9.70 2.72
N ARG A 21 -6.80 -9.29 3.64
CA ARG A 21 -7.44 -10.20 4.60
C ARG A 21 -8.35 -11.22 3.93
N LYS A 22 -9.21 -10.77 3.01
CA LYS A 22 -10.10 -11.64 2.22
C LYS A 22 -9.31 -12.70 1.45
N ASN A 23 -8.16 -12.32 0.90
CA ASN A 23 -7.28 -13.17 0.13
C ASN A 23 -6.28 -13.98 1.00
N LYS A 24 -6.37 -13.87 2.34
CA LYS A 24 -5.47 -14.54 3.30
C LYS A 24 -3.98 -14.26 3.04
N MET A 25 -3.67 -13.04 2.59
CA MET A 25 -2.30 -12.59 2.35
C MET A 25 -1.62 -12.19 3.65
N LYS A 26 -0.29 -12.26 3.66
CA LYS A 26 0.51 -11.82 4.82
C LYS A 26 0.43 -10.30 4.94
N LEU A 27 0.01 -9.83 6.12
CA LEU A 27 0.03 -8.41 6.48
C LEU A 27 1.40 -8.04 7.10
N PRO A 28 1.87 -6.81 6.91
CA PRO A 28 3.12 -6.33 7.51
C PRO A 28 2.98 -6.10 9.03
N GLY A 29 4.12 -6.00 9.71
CA GLY A 29 4.17 -5.72 11.15
C GLY A 29 3.43 -6.77 11.99
N ASP A 30 2.53 -6.31 12.86
CA ASP A 30 1.69 -7.13 13.73
C ASP A 30 0.35 -7.54 13.09
N GLY A 31 0.13 -7.20 11.82
CA GLY A 31 -1.11 -7.47 11.11
C GLY A 31 -2.25 -6.48 11.41
N SER A 32 -2.00 -5.42 12.17
CA SER A 32 -2.94 -4.31 12.36
C SER A 32 -3.11 -3.47 11.09
N PHE A 33 -4.21 -2.73 11.02
CA PHE A 33 -4.43 -1.76 9.95
C PHE A 33 -3.38 -0.64 10.00
N GLU A 34 -3.01 -0.21 11.20
CA GLU A 34 -2.00 0.83 11.46
C GLU A 34 -0.62 0.41 10.94
N ALA A 35 -0.22 -0.84 11.18
CA ALA A 35 1.03 -1.39 10.65
C ALA A 35 1.04 -1.44 9.12
N LEU A 36 -0.08 -1.81 8.49
CA LEU A 36 -0.22 -1.75 7.04
C LEU A 36 -0.13 -0.31 6.54
N SER A 37 -0.92 0.60 7.09
CA SER A 37 -0.97 2.01 6.67
C SER A 37 0.42 2.66 6.75
N LYS A 38 1.17 2.38 7.83
CA LYS A 38 2.55 2.82 7.98
C LYS A 38 3.48 2.22 6.92
N ALA A 39 3.34 0.94 6.60
CA ALA A 39 4.15 0.26 5.59
C ALA A 39 3.85 0.75 4.15
N LEU A 40 2.64 1.24 3.90
CA LEU A 40 2.23 1.80 2.61
C LEU A 40 2.64 3.27 2.41
N THR A 41 2.93 3.98 3.50
CA THR A 41 3.22 5.42 3.48
C THR A 41 4.72 5.67 3.41
N VAL A 42 5.17 6.39 2.37
CA VAL A 42 6.54 6.88 2.27
C VAL A 42 6.67 8.19 3.04
N THR A 43 7.37 8.18 4.18
CA THR A 43 7.51 9.36 5.05
C THR A 43 8.80 10.14 4.86
N GLU A 44 9.79 9.56 4.17
CA GLU A 44 11.11 10.17 3.98
C GLU A 44 11.54 10.13 2.51
N PRO A 45 12.12 11.22 1.98
CA PRO A 45 12.66 11.24 0.63
C PRO A 45 13.94 10.41 0.55
N LYS A 46 14.08 9.62 -0.52
CA LYS A 46 15.30 8.85 -0.78
C LYS A 46 15.62 8.72 -2.26
N ASP A 47 14.93 7.82 -2.95
CA ASP A 47 15.08 7.56 -4.39
C ASP A 47 13.77 6.96 -4.94
N LEU A 48 13.65 6.92 -6.28
CA LEU A 48 12.47 6.39 -6.97
C LEU A 48 12.22 4.91 -6.64
N ALA A 49 13.28 4.11 -6.57
CA ALA A 49 13.15 2.69 -6.26
C ALA A 49 12.55 2.49 -4.86
N ASN A 50 12.92 3.32 -3.89
CA ASN A 50 12.36 3.31 -2.55
C ASN A 50 10.87 3.70 -2.54
N PHE A 51 10.51 4.74 -3.31
CA PHE A 51 9.11 5.15 -3.46
C PHE A 51 8.20 4.03 -3.98
N LEU A 52 8.71 3.19 -4.89
CA LEU A 52 7.93 2.11 -5.52
C LEU A 52 7.80 0.86 -4.66
N LYS A 53 8.62 0.67 -3.61
CA LYS A 53 8.60 -0.55 -2.78
C LYS A 53 7.23 -0.91 -2.19
N PRO A 54 6.42 0.03 -1.68
CA PRO A 54 5.14 -0.30 -1.08
C PRO A 54 4.14 -0.96 -2.03
N PHE A 55 4.25 -0.73 -3.35
CA PHE A 55 3.40 -1.41 -4.34
C PHE A 55 3.55 -2.94 -4.27
N GLY A 56 4.74 -3.44 -3.92
CA GLY A 56 4.99 -4.87 -3.73
C GLY A 56 4.21 -5.51 -2.57
N ILE A 57 3.62 -4.71 -1.68
CA ILE A 57 2.85 -5.20 -0.53
C ILE A 57 1.42 -5.58 -0.96
N TYR A 58 0.80 -4.77 -1.83
CA TYR A 58 -0.65 -4.87 -2.05
C TYR A 58 -1.07 -5.13 -3.49
N ILE A 59 -0.20 -4.94 -4.50
CA ILE A 59 -0.62 -5.02 -5.90
C ILE A 59 -1.16 -6.40 -6.30
N GLN A 60 -0.74 -7.46 -5.59
CA GLN A 60 -1.23 -8.83 -5.80
C GLN A 60 -2.62 -9.08 -5.17
N ALA A 61 -3.11 -8.16 -4.33
CA ALA A 61 -4.41 -8.24 -3.70
C ALA A 61 -5.53 -7.61 -4.56
N LEU A 62 -5.15 -6.83 -5.58
CA LEU A 62 -6.04 -6.15 -6.52
C LEU A 62 -6.46 -7.12 -7.63
#